data_AF-A0A969BYW0-F1
#
_entry.id   AF-A0A969BYW0-F1
#
_cell.length_a   1.000
_cell.length_b   1.000
_cell.length_c   1.000
_cell.angle_alpha   90.00
_cell.angle_beta   90.00
_cell.angle_gamma   90.00
#
_symmetry.space_group_name_H-M   'P 1'
#
loop_
_entity.id
_entity.type
_entity.pdbx_description
1 polymer ?
#
loop_
_entity_poly.entity_id
_entity_poly.type
_entity_poly.pdbx_seq_one_letter_code
_entity_poly.pdbx_strand_id
1 'polypeptide(L)'
;MLNHHPQDNEQVFSPEQVLENRGRVAIFIDGSNLFYAALQLGIEIDYTKLLVRLTSGSRLLRSFFYTGVDKTNEKQQGFLLWMRRNGYRVISKDLVQLPDGSKKANLDVEIAVDMMSLVGSYDTAVLVSGDGDLAYAVNAVSYRGVRVEVVSLRSMTSDSLINVADRYIDLDSIKEDIQKTPRSYTYRPLSAVGGGVVGSSSVALDDE
;
A
#
# COMPACT_ATOMS: atom_id res chain seq x y z
N MET A 1 46.29 -29.07 30.96
CA MET A 1 45.27 -29.69 30.08
C MET A 1 44.06 -28.80 30.08
N LEU A 2 43.52 -28.57 28.88
CA LEU A 2 42.40 -27.70 28.57
C LEU A 2 41.13 -28.07 29.35
N ASN A 3 40.28 -27.08 29.62
CA ASN A 3 38.86 -27.22 29.27
C ASN A 3 38.28 -25.85 28.91
N HIS A 4 38.16 -25.69 27.59
CA HIS A 4 37.42 -24.66 26.89
C HIS A 4 35.92 -24.90 27.17
N HIS A 5 35.22 -23.92 27.73
CA HIS A 5 33.76 -23.89 27.62
C HIS A 5 33.41 -23.48 26.17
N PRO A 6 32.74 -24.32 25.37
CA PRO A 6 32.18 -23.88 24.11
C PRO A 6 31.01 -22.94 24.42
N GLN A 7 30.94 -21.86 23.64
CA GLN A 7 29.91 -20.85 23.75
C GLN A 7 28.56 -21.41 23.30
N ASP A 8 27.57 -21.38 24.19
CA ASP A 8 26.17 -21.47 23.82
C ASP A 8 25.77 -20.19 23.08
N ASN A 9 25.93 -20.17 21.75
CA ASN A 9 25.31 -19.16 20.90
C ASN A 9 24.84 -19.78 19.58
N GLU A 10 23.97 -20.79 19.68
CA GLU A 10 23.22 -21.35 18.54
C GLU A 10 21.84 -20.69 18.40
N GLN A 11 21.76 -19.35 18.39
CA GLN A 11 20.64 -18.70 17.71
C GLN A 11 21.04 -18.54 16.24
N VAL A 12 20.58 -19.49 15.42
CA VAL A 12 20.83 -19.55 13.97
C VAL A 12 20.34 -18.28 13.25
N PHE A 13 19.44 -17.51 13.87
CA PHE A 13 18.95 -16.21 13.39
C PHE A 13 18.65 -15.26 14.56
N SER A 14 18.87 -13.95 14.37
CA SER A 14 18.35 -12.93 15.29
C SER A 14 16.82 -12.78 15.16
N PRO A 15 16.10 -12.30 16.19
CA PRO A 15 14.66 -12.02 16.09
C PRO A 15 14.31 -11.08 14.92
N GLU A 16 15.18 -10.11 14.64
CA GLU A 16 15.05 -9.20 13.50
C GLU A 16 15.18 -9.96 12.17
N GLN A 17 16.17 -10.86 12.03
CA GLN A 17 16.38 -11.67 10.82
C GLN A 17 15.23 -12.67 10.57
N VAL A 18 14.66 -13.26 11.63
CA VAL A 18 13.45 -14.08 11.54
C VAL A 18 12.26 -13.24 11.06
N LEU A 19 12.17 -11.99 11.50
CA LEU A 19 11.16 -11.04 11.06
C LEU A 19 11.44 -10.42 9.68
N GLU A 20 12.64 -10.50 9.14
CA GLU A 20 13.04 -9.91 7.86
C GLU A 20 12.86 -10.85 6.66
N ASN A 21 12.98 -12.17 6.84
CA ASN A 21 12.81 -13.10 5.73
C ASN A 21 11.33 -13.34 5.41
N ARG A 22 10.71 -12.43 4.63
CA ARG A 22 9.32 -12.58 4.16
C ARG A 22 9.13 -13.63 3.06
N GLY A 23 10.22 -14.14 2.48
CA GLY A 23 10.15 -15.06 1.35
C GLY A 23 9.38 -14.48 0.16
N ARG A 24 8.44 -15.26 -0.39
CA ARG A 24 7.53 -14.83 -1.43
C ARG A 24 6.29 -14.18 -0.83
N VAL A 25 5.97 -12.96 -1.26
CA VAL A 25 4.90 -12.13 -0.68
C VAL A 25 3.67 -12.09 -1.59
N ALA A 26 2.48 -12.25 -1.01
CA ALA A 26 1.21 -11.91 -1.64
C ALA A 26 0.59 -10.70 -0.92
N ILE A 27 0.13 -9.69 -1.67
CA ILE A 27 -0.44 -8.46 -1.10
C ILE A 27 -1.95 -8.45 -1.41
N PHE A 28 -2.77 -8.23 -0.40
CA PHE A 28 -4.23 -8.17 -0.51
C PHE A 28 -4.70 -6.81 -0.01
N ILE A 29 -5.15 -5.94 -0.91
CA ILE A 29 -5.53 -4.56 -0.58
C ILE A 29 -7.04 -4.39 -0.65
N ASP A 30 -7.67 -4.13 0.49
CA ASP A 30 -9.02 -3.59 0.52
C ASP A 30 -8.95 -2.11 0.13
N GLY A 31 -9.39 -1.80 -1.08
CA GLY A 31 -9.36 -0.45 -1.63
C GLY A 31 -10.27 0.53 -0.88
N SER A 32 -11.37 0.06 -0.29
CA SER A 32 -12.25 0.90 0.51
C SER A 32 -11.60 1.25 1.84
N ASN A 33 -11.04 0.26 2.56
CA ASN A 33 -10.34 0.50 3.82
C ASN A 33 -9.12 1.42 3.63
N LEU A 34 -8.31 1.15 2.58
CA LEU A 34 -7.15 1.99 2.24
C LEU A 34 -7.55 3.43 1.87
N PHE A 35 -8.66 3.62 1.15
CA PHE A 35 -9.16 4.96 0.80
C PHE A 35 -9.52 5.77 2.04
N TYR A 36 -10.28 5.19 2.96
CA TYR A 36 -10.66 5.88 4.19
C TYR A 36 -9.46 6.16 5.09
N ALA A 37 -8.49 5.23 5.15
CA ALA A 37 -7.24 5.44 5.87
C ALA A 37 -6.43 6.62 5.28
N ALA A 38 -6.30 6.69 3.95
CA ALA A 38 -5.63 7.81 3.29
C ALA A 38 -6.33 9.16 3.55
N LEU A 39 -7.67 9.16 3.53
CA LEU A 39 -8.48 10.33 3.83
C LEU A 39 -8.26 10.82 5.27
N GLN A 40 -8.22 9.90 6.24
CA GLN A 40 -7.95 10.23 7.65
C GLN A 40 -6.52 10.75 7.86
N LEU A 41 -5.54 10.24 7.11
CA LEU A 41 -4.16 10.74 7.12
C LEU A 41 -3.98 12.07 6.36
N GLY A 42 -4.95 12.47 5.55
CA GLY A 42 -4.85 13.66 4.71
C GLY A 42 -3.83 13.54 3.58
N ILE A 43 -3.56 12.32 3.09
CA ILE A 43 -2.57 12.06 2.03
C ILE A 43 -3.22 11.57 0.74
N GLU A 44 -2.53 11.81 -0.38
CA GLU A 44 -2.80 11.12 -1.63
C GLU A 44 -1.77 10.00 -1.82
N ILE A 45 -2.25 8.77 -1.97
CA ILE A 45 -1.38 7.59 -2.11
C ILE A 45 -0.73 7.55 -3.50
N ASP A 46 0.59 7.35 -3.52
CA ASP A 46 1.34 6.87 -4.68
C ASP A 46 1.33 5.34 -4.68
N TYR A 47 0.51 4.75 -5.54
CA TYR A 47 0.33 3.30 -5.61
C TYR A 47 1.57 2.55 -6.12
N THR A 48 2.50 3.22 -6.81
CA THR A 48 3.78 2.60 -7.17
C THR A 48 4.66 2.49 -5.93
N LYS A 49 4.78 3.58 -5.16
CA LYS A 49 5.54 3.57 -3.91
C LYS A 49 4.94 2.63 -2.88
N LEU A 50 3.61 2.59 -2.77
CA LEU A 50 2.90 1.64 -1.91
C LEU A 50 3.30 0.20 -2.26
N LEU A 51 3.26 -0.18 -3.54
CA LEU A 51 3.63 -1.53 -3.97
C LEU A 51 5.08 -1.87 -3.58
N VAL A 52 5.99 -0.94 -3.83
CA VAL A 52 7.42 -1.09 -3.47
C VAL A 52 7.58 -1.25 -1.96
N ARG A 53 6.91 -0.41 -1.16
CA ARG A 53 7.02 -0.40 0.29
C ARG A 53 6.45 -1.67 0.92
N LEU A 54 5.30 -2.14 0.44
CA LEU A 54 4.67 -3.38 0.92
C LEU A 54 5.46 -4.62 0.50
N THR A 55 6.08 -4.60 -0.69
CA THR A 55 6.96 -5.69 -1.15
C THR A 55 8.28 -5.71 -0.38
N SER A 56 8.83 -4.53 -0.04
CA SER A 56 10.04 -4.37 0.78
C SER A 56 11.22 -5.24 0.30
N GLY A 57 11.44 -5.31 -1.02
CA GLY A 57 12.52 -6.09 -1.64
C GLY A 57 12.30 -7.61 -1.70
N SER A 58 11.20 -8.12 -1.13
CA SER A 58 10.84 -9.53 -1.17
C SER A 58 10.34 -9.96 -2.55
N ARG A 59 10.26 -11.26 -2.82
CA ARG A 59 9.76 -11.76 -4.11
C ARG A 59 8.24 -11.64 -4.18
N LEU A 60 7.71 -10.69 -4.94
CA LEU A 60 6.28 -10.54 -5.13
C LEU A 60 5.69 -11.74 -5.93
N LEU A 61 4.73 -12.47 -5.33
CA LEU A 61 3.87 -13.41 -6.05
C LEU A 61 2.84 -12.62 -6.87
N ARG A 62 2.10 -11.74 -6.18
CA ARG A 62 0.99 -10.96 -6.73
C ARG A 62 0.56 -9.87 -5.75
N SER A 63 0.12 -8.73 -6.26
CA SER A 63 -0.65 -7.75 -5.50
C SER A 63 -2.08 -7.70 -6.02
N PHE A 64 -3.04 -7.81 -5.12
CA PHE A 64 -4.47 -7.73 -5.40
C PHE A 64 -5.01 -6.40 -4.89
N PHE A 65 -5.93 -5.81 -5.66
CA PHE A 65 -6.64 -4.61 -5.28
C PHE A 65 -8.14 -4.86 -5.42
N TYR A 66 -8.85 -4.92 -4.29
CA TYR A 66 -10.27 -5.22 -4.20
C TYR A 66 -11.05 -3.92 -4.07
N THR A 67 -12.05 -3.69 -4.93
CA THR A 67 -12.76 -2.41 -4.92
C THR A 67 -14.18 -2.48 -5.48
N GLY A 68 -15.08 -1.70 -4.89
CA GLY A 68 -16.39 -1.41 -5.47
C GLY A 68 -16.28 -0.43 -6.63
N VAL A 69 -16.98 -0.69 -7.74
CA VAL A 69 -16.94 0.14 -8.93
C VAL A 69 -18.28 0.77 -9.27
N ASP A 70 -18.24 2.06 -9.59
CA ASP A 70 -19.31 2.73 -10.30
C ASP A 70 -18.94 2.77 -11.79
N LYS A 71 -19.71 2.04 -12.61
CA LYS A 71 -19.45 1.94 -14.06
C LYS A 71 -19.60 3.28 -14.78
N THR A 72 -20.32 4.24 -14.20
CA THR A 72 -20.48 5.57 -14.79
C THR A 72 -19.35 6.53 -14.43
N ASN A 73 -18.44 6.13 -13.53
CA ASN A 73 -17.32 6.97 -13.10
C ASN A 73 -16.08 6.73 -13.96
N GLU A 74 -15.92 7.49 -15.04
CA GLU A 74 -14.80 7.37 -15.98
C GLU A 74 -13.43 7.57 -15.31
N LYS A 75 -13.33 8.48 -14.33
CA LYS A 75 -12.08 8.71 -13.57
C LYS A 75 -11.68 7.45 -12.81
N GLN A 76 -12.65 6.80 -12.17
CA GLN A 76 -12.40 5.53 -11.48
C GLN A 76 -11.97 4.45 -12.48
N GLN A 77 -12.64 4.32 -13.62
CA GLN A 77 -12.27 3.33 -14.64
C GLN A 77 -10.84 3.55 -15.17
N GLY A 78 -10.45 4.80 -15.42
CA GLY A 78 -9.08 5.16 -15.80
C GLY A 78 -8.04 4.79 -14.74
N PHE A 79 -8.35 5.08 -13.47
CA PHE A 79 -7.51 4.68 -12.34
C PHE A 79 -7.34 3.15 -12.24
N LEU A 80 -8.43 2.38 -12.34
CA LEU A 80 -8.35 0.92 -12.26
C LEU A 80 -7.63 0.31 -13.47
N LEU A 81 -7.76 0.90 -14.65
CA LEU A 81 -6.97 0.51 -15.81
C LEU A 81 -5.47 0.77 -15.58
N TRP A 82 -5.13 1.93 -15.00
CA TRP A 82 -3.76 2.23 -14.61
C TRP A 82 -3.23 1.22 -13.59
N MET A 83 -4.00 0.88 -12.55
CA MET A 83 -3.62 -0.13 -11.55
C MET A 83 -3.30 -1.48 -12.20
N ARG A 84 -4.16 -1.96 -13.10
CA ARG A 84 -3.95 -3.21 -13.86
C ARG A 84 -2.65 -3.21 -14.68
N ARG A 85 -2.27 -2.05 -15.22
CA ARG A 85 -1.04 -1.89 -16.01
C ARG A 85 0.22 -1.73 -15.14
N ASN A 86 0.07 -1.39 -13.87
CA ASN A 86 1.17 -1.07 -12.95
C ASN A 86 1.28 -2.08 -11.81
N GLY A 87 1.11 -3.37 -12.13
CA GLY A 87 1.47 -4.47 -11.24
C GLY A 87 0.36 -5.00 -10.33
N TYR A 88 -0.83 -4.38 -10.34
CA TYR A 88 -1.96 -4.85 -9.52
C TYR A 88 -2.93 -5.74 -10.30
N ARG A 89 -3.39 -6.82 -9.67
CA ARG A 89 -4.56 -7.57 -10.09
C ARG A 89 -5.81 -6.95 -9.45
N VAL A 90 -6.56 -6.19 -10.24
CA VAL A 90 -7.79 -5.54 -9.77
C VAL A 90 -8.96 -6.51 -9.80
N ILE A 91 -9.57 -6.73 -8.64
CA ILE A 91 -10.82 -7.46 -8.43
C ILE A 91 -11.90 -6.44 -8.10
N SER A 92 -13.00 -6.45 -8.85
CA SER A 92 -14.04 -5.43 -8.71
C SER A 92 -15.44 -6.01 -8.67
N LYS A 93 -16.29 -5.41 -7.82
CA LYS A 93 -17.74 -5.65 -7.78
C LYS A 93 -18.49 -4.37 -8.06
N ASP A 94 -19.63 -4.47 -8.73
CA ASP A 94 -20.53 -3.33 -8.90
C ASP A 94 -21.03 -2.87 -7.53
N LEU A 95 -21.06 -1.55 -7.32
CA LEU A 95 -21.62 -0.98 -6.10
C LEU A 95 -23.11 -1.30 -5.99
N VAL A 96 -23.52 -1.82 -4.84
CA VAL A 96 -24.93 -2.07 -4.53
C VAL A 96 -25.49 -0.84 -3.82
N GLN A 97 -26.62 -0.34 -4.32
CA GLN A 97 -27.36 0.72 -3.65
C GLN A 97 -28.21 0.12 -2.54
N LEU A 98 -27.98 0.56 -1.31
CA LEU A 98 -28.72 0.15 -0.13
C LEU A 98 -30.01 0.98 -0.01
N PRO A 99 -31.00 0.52 0.79
CA PRO A 99 -32.27 1.23 1.00
C PRO A 99 -32.10 2.65 1.56
N ASP A 100 -30.99 2.92 2.24
CA ASP A 100 -30.63 4.23 2.77
C ASP A 100 -30.00 5.18 1.72
N GLY A 101 -29.92 4.73 0.46
CA GLY A 101 -29.34 5.47 -0.66
C GLY A 101 -27.82 5.38 -0.76
N SER A 102 -27.13 4.80 0.22
CA SER A 102 -25.69 4.61 0.18
C SER A 102 -25.29 3.52 -0.82
N LYS A 103 -24.11 3.66 -1.43
CA LYS A 103 -23.55 2.67 -2.34
C LYS A 103 -22.37 1.97 -1.66
N LYS A 104 -22.45 0.65 -1.50
CA LYS A 104 -21.37 -0.14 -0.88
C LYS A 104 -21.11 -1.41 -1.70
N ALA A 105 -19.86 -1.86 -1.67
CA ALA A 105 -19.48 -3.20 -2.06
C ALA A 105 -18.52 -3.73 -1.01
N ASN A 106 -18.86 -4.87 -0.40
CA ASN A 106 -17.95 -5.61 0.46
C ASN A 106 -17.28 -6.72 -0.39
N LEU A 107 -15.96 -6.82 -0.30
CA LEU A 107 -15.14 -7.84 -0.95
C LEU A 107 -14.39 -8.76 0.04
N ASP A 108 -14.76 -8.77 1.32
CA ASP A 108 -14.12 -9.60 2.36
C ASP A 108 -14.15 -11.09 2.00
N VAL A 109 -15.25 -11.56 1.41
CA VAL A 109 -15.37 -12.94 0.94
C VAL A 109 -14.35 -13.23 -0.16
N GLU A 110 -14.20 -12.36 -1.15
CA GLU A 110 -13.20 -12.54 -2.21
C GLU A 110 -11.78 -12.52 -1.65
N ILE A 111 -11.49 -11.59 -0.72
CA ILE A 111 -10.18 -11.49 -0.05
C ILE A 111 -9.88 -12.80 0.68
N ALA A 112 -10.80 -13.26 1.53
CA ALA A 112 -10.63 -14.48 2.32
C ALA A 112 -10.44 -15.73 1.42
N VAL A 113 -11.24 -15.85 0.36
CA VAL A 113 -11.15 -16.95 -0.60
C VAL A 113 -9.81 -16.93 -1.34
N ASP A 114 -9.36 -15.78 -1.83
CA ASP A 114 -8.09 -15.65 -2.55
C ASP A 114 -6.88 -15.93 -1.64
N MET A 115 -6.90 -15.42 -0.40
CA MET A 115 -5.88 -15.72 0.61
C MET A 115 -5.76 -17.24 0.83
N MET A 116 -6.88 -17.91 1.11
CA MET A 116 -6.91 -19.35 1.36
C MET A 116 -6.51 -20.19 0.14
N SER A 117 -6.94 -19.78 -1.05
CA SER A 117 -6.69 -20.50 -2.31
C SER A 117 -5.23 -20.47 -2.74
N LEU A 118 -4.47 -19.47 -2.29
CA LEU A 118 -3.06 -19.29 -2.65
C LEU A 118 -2.09 -19.83 -1.59
N VAL A 119 -2.58 -20.34 -0.46
CA VAL A 119 -1.74 -20.94 0.60
C VAL A 119 -0.79 -21.98 -0.01
N GLY A 120 0.47 -21.94 0.42
CA GLY A 120 1.56 -22.76 -0.13
C GLY A 120 2.21 -22.19 -1.39
N SER A 121 1.63 -21.15 -1.99
CA SER A 121 2.24 -20.42 -3.12
C SER A 121 3.01 -19.17 -2.70
N TYR A 122 2.79 -18.69 -1.47
CA TYR A 122 3.45 -17.55 -0.85
C TYR A 122 3.75 -17.86 0.63
N ASP A 123 4.76 -17.19 1.17
CA ASP A 123 5.24 -17.37 2.54
C ASP A 123 4.68 -16.28 3.47
N THR A 124 4.50 -15.06 2.94
CA THR A 124 3.93 -13.93 3.69
C THR A 124 2.73 -13.30 2.97
N ALA A 125 1.61 -13.16 3.67
CA ALA A 125 0.49 -12.30 3.27
C ALA A 125 0.65 -10.91 3.88
N VAL A 126 0.54 -9.87 3.05
CA VAL A 126 0.37 -8.49 3.49
C VAL A 126 -1.09 -8.10 3.24
N LEU A 127 -1.88 -7.99 4.31
CA LEU A 127 -3.27 -7.59 4.26
C LEU A 127 -3.38 -6.10 4.58
N VAL A 128 -3.81 -5.29 3.60
CA VAL A 128 -4.09 -3.87 3.79
C VAL A 128 -5.59 -3.72 4.05
N SER A 129 -6.00 -3.93 5.29
CA SER A 129 -7.37 -3.73 5.80
C SER A 129 -7.36 -3.66 7.32
N GLY A 130 -8.33 -2.95 7.89
CA GLY A 130 -8.62 -2.92 9.32
C GLY A 130 -9.84 -3.76 9.73
N ASP A 131 -10.48 -4.45 8.79
CA ASP A 131 -11.76 -5.14 9.03
C ASP A 131 -11.63 -6.41 9.88
N GLY A 132 -12.35 -6.45 10.99
CA GLY A 132 -12.38 -7.60 11.90
C GLY A 132 -12.98 -8.87 11.28
N ASP A 133 -13.83 -8.74 10.25
CA ASP A 133 -14.48 -9.88 9.60
C ASP A 133 -13.45 -10.78 8.87
N LEU A 134 -12.27 -10.25 8.55
CA LEU A 134 -11.16 -11.00 7.95
C LEU A 134 -10.32 -11.77 8.98
N ALA A 135 -10.51 -11.56 10.28
CA ALA A 135 -9.69 -12.17 11.33
C ALA A 135 -9.70 -13.71 11.26
N TYR A 136 -10.84 -14.32 10.93
CA TYR A 136 -10.93 -15.77 10.79
C TYR A 136 -10.10 -16.28 9.61
N ALA A 137 -10.12 -15.58 8.47
CA ALA A 137 -9.32 -15.94 7.30
C ALA A 137 -7.82 -15.78 7.58
N VAL A 138 -7.43 -14.69 8.26
CA VAL A 138 -6.04 -14.46 8.71
C VAL A 138 -5.56 -15.59 9.61
N ASN A 139 -6.34 -15.94 10.63
CA ASN A 139 -6.00 -17.04 11.53
C ASN A 139 -5.89 -18.38 10.78
N ALA A 140 -6.82 -18.65 9.85
CA ALA A 140 -6.82 -19.88 9.06
C ALA A 140 -5.60 -20.02 8.14
N VAL A 141 -5.15 -18.94 7.48
CA VAL A 141 -3.90 -19.00 6.68
C VAL A 141 -2.67 -19.13 7.58
N SER A 142 -2.66 -18.45 8.73
CA SER A 142 -1.57 -18.53 9.71
C SER A 142 -1.36 -19.96 10.22
N TYR A 143 -2.45 -20.67 10.56
CA TYR A 143 -2.41 -22.09 10.92
C TYR A 143 -1.81 -23.00 9.84
N ARG A 144 -1.80 -22.56 8.57
CA ARG A 144 -1.21 -23.30 7.45
C ARG A 144 0.23 -22.89 7.15
N GLY A 145 0.86 -22.13 8.05
CA GLY A 145 2.27 -21.75 7.98
C GLY A 145 2.55 -20.45 7.22
N VAL A 146 1.51 -19.68 6.88
CA VAL A 146 1.67 -18.37 6.25
C VAL A 146 1.88 -17.31 7.32
N ARG A 147 2.92 -16.49 7.18
CA ARG A 147 3.06 -15.28 8.00
C ARG A 147 2.09 -14.20 7.51
N VAL A 148 1.37 -13.54 8.41
CA VAL A 148 0.43 -12.47 8.08
C VAL A 148 0.85 -11.15 8.70
N GLU A 149 1.04 -10.15 7.84
CA GLU A 149 1.23 -8.77 8.24
C GLU A 149 -0.02 -7.96 7.90
N VAL A 150 -0.58 -7.27 8.89
CA VAL A 150 -1.73 -6.37 8.72
C VAL A 150 -1.23 -4.94 8.64
N VAL A 151 -1.70 -4.19 7.65
CA VAL A 151 -1.36 -2.78 7.41
C VAL A 151 -2.64 -1.95 7.39
N SER A 152 -2.80 -1.07 8.37
CA SER A 152 -3.95 -0.13 8.44
C SER A 152 -3.67 0.97 9.46
N LEU A 153 -4.64 1.85 9.72
CA LEU A 153 -4.57 2.81 10.83
C LEU A 153 -5.07 2.18 12.11
N ARG A 154 -4.41 2.49 13.24
CA ARG A 154 -4.80 1.89 14.52
C ARG A 154 -6.23 2.25 14.92
N SER A 155 -6.65 3.47 14.61
CA SER A 155 -8.01 3.98 14.83
C SER A 155 -9.09 3.27 14.01
N MET A 156 -8.71 2.56 12.95
CA MET A 156 -9.60 1.93 11.98
C MET A 156 -9.49 0.41 11.95
N THR A 157 -8.74 -0.17 12.88
CA THR A 157 -8.44 -1.60 12.89
C THR A 157 -9.06 -2.29 14.08
N SER A 158 -9.75 -3.41 13.84
CA SER A 158 -10.28 -4.28 14.90
C SER A 158 -9.15 -4.93 15.70
N ASP A 159 -9.25 -4.90 17.04
CA ASP A 159 -8.31 -5.60 17.94
C ASP A 159 -8.25 -7.10 17.63
N SER A 160 -9.37 -7.69 17.23
CA SER A 160 -9.44 -9.11 16.86
C SER A 160 -8.54 -9.44 15.67
N LEU A 161 -8.47 -8.56 14.65
CA LEU A 161 -7.61 -8.72 13.48
C LEU A 161 -6.14 -8.57 13.86
N ILE A 162 -5.82 -7.60 14.73
CA ILE A 162 -4.45 -7.36 15.18
C ILE A 162 -3.93 -8.55 15.99
N ASN A 163 -4.76 -9.10 16.86
CA ASN A 163 -4.38 -10.20 17.75
C ASN A 163 -4.06 -11.50 17.00
N VAL A 164 -4.61 -11.70 15.80
CA VAL A 164 -4.34 -12.89 14.97
C VAL A 164 -3.22 -12.68 13.94
N ALA A 165 -2.71 -11.45 13.79
CA ALA A 165 -1.63 -11.14 12.85
C ALA A 165 -0.26 -11.35 13.50
N ASP A 166 0.70 -11.85 12.72
CA ASP A 166 2.10 -11.97 13.18
C ASP A 166 2.78 -10.60 13.31
N ARG A 167 2.31 -9.63 12.53
CA ARG A 167 2.80 -8.25 12.58
C ARG A 167 1.69 -7.27 12.23
N TYR A 168 1.63 -6.18 12.98
CA TYR A 168 0.85 -5.01 12.62
C TYR A 168 1.79 -3.87 12.19
N ILE A 169 1.45 -3.21 11.09
CA ILE A 169 2.18 -2.06 10.54
C ILE A 169 1.19 -0.90 10.48
N ASP A 170 1.47 0.16 11.24
CA ASP A 170 0.65 1.36 11.19
C ASP A 170 0.89 2.11 9.88
N LEU A 171 -0.16 2.37 9.11
CA LEU A 171 -0.09 3.10 7.85
C LEU A 171 0.49 4.51 8.05
N ASP A 172 0.23 5.16 9.20
CA ASP A 172 0.81 6.48 9.52
C ASP A 172 2.35 6.43 9.58
N SER A 173 2.91 5.33 10.09
CA SER A 173 4.36 5.15 10.22
C SER A 173 5.10 5.03 8.90
N ILE A 174 4.38 4.71 7.81
CA ILE A 174 4.95 4.58 6.46
C ILE A 174 4.42 5.64 5.49
N LYS A 175 3.65 6.64 5.96
CA LYS A 175 2.97 7.61 5.09
C LYS A 175 3.93 8.36 4.17
N GLU A 176 5.11 8.74 4.68
CA GLU A 176 6.13 9.49 3.95
C GLU A 176 6.69 8.68 2.77
N ASP A 177 6.75 7.35 2.93
CA ASP A 177 7.22 6.44 1.90
C ASP A 177 6.18 6.25 0.79
N ILE A 178 4.88 6.38 1.10
CA ILE A 178 3.79 6.01 0.18
C ILE A 178 3.01 7.21 -0.36
N GLN A 179 3.21 8.42 0.17
CA GLN A 179 2.50 9.60 -0.29
C GLN A 179 3.06 10.13 -1.61
N LYS A 180 2.18 10.74 -2.41
CA LYS A 180 2.61 11.53 -3.56
C LYS A 180 3.41 12.73 -3.07
N THR A 181 4.59 12.91 -3.64
CA THR A 181 5.37 14.11 -3.39
C THR A 181 4.64 15.30 -4.02
N PRO A 182 4.43 16.42 -3.31
CA PRO A 182 3.89 17.63 -3.91
C PRO A 182 4.72 17.94 -5.15
N ARG A 183 4.08 18.16 -6.30
CA ARG A 183 4.78 18.64 -7.50
C ARG A 183 5.36 20.01 -7.15
N SER A 184 6.64 20.05 -6.78
CA SER A 184 7.41 21.28 -6.81
C SER A 184 7.58 21.63 -8.28
N TYR A 185 6.68 22.46 -8.80
CA TYR A 185 6.95 23.20 -10.01
C TYR A 185 8.08 24.18 -9.67
N THR A 186 9.33 23.72 -9.74
CA THR A 186 10.44 24.64 -9.88
C THR A 186 10.31 25.22 -11.28
N TYR A 187 9.64 26.36 -11.37
CA TYR A 187 9.73 27.24 -12.53
C TYR A 187 11.22 27.58 -12.65
N ARG A 188 11.95 26.91 -13.55
CA ARG A 188 13.23 27.45 -14.01
C ARG A 188 12.86 28.66 -14.85
N PRO A 189 13.18 29.90 -14.42
CA PRO A 189 13.11 31.02 -15.33
C PRO A 189 14.03 30.68 -16.50
N LEU A 190 13.52 30.80 -17.72
CA LEU A 190 14.35 30.80 -18.92
C LEU A 190 15.24 32.04 -18.86
N SER A 191 16.44 31.91 -18.32
CA SER A 191 17.50 32.87 -18.51
C SER A 191 18.64 32.25 -19.31
N ALA A 192 18.99 32.99 -20.37
CA ALA A 192 20.20 32.94 -21.19
C ALA A 192 20.31 31.85 -22.26
N VAL A 193 19.70 32.14 -23.43
CA VAL A 193 20.33 31.83 -24.73
C VAL A 193 20.25 33.08 -25.62
N GLY A 194 21.43 33.59 -26.03
CA GLY A 194 21.65 34.69 -26.98
C GLY A 194 21.87 36.04 -26.28
N GLY A 195 23.02 36.73 -26.37
CA GLY A 195 24.03 36.75 -27.42
C GLY A 195 23.93 38.06 -28.21
N GLY A 196 24.53 39.14 -27.69
CA GLY A 196 25.15 40.18 -28.52
C GLY A 196 24.36 41.41 -28.98
N VAL A 197 24.73 42.53 -28.36
CA VAL A 197 25.13 43.85 -28.93
C VAL A 197 24.12 44.96 -29.33
N VAL A 198 24.43 46.15 -28.75
CA VAL A 198 24.21 47.58 -29.12
C VAL A 198 22.81 48.21 -29.00
N GLY A 199 22.75 49.37 -28.32
CA GLY A 199 21.81 50.43 -28.69
C GLY A 199 21.38 51.34 -27.55
N SER A 200 22.01 52.51 -27.44
CA SER A 200 21.65 53.65 -26.59
C SER A 200 20.22 54.16 -26.79
N SER A 201 19.60 54.68 -25.70
CA SER A 201 18.96 56.01 -25.56
C SER A 201 17.70 55.95 -24.68
N SER A 202 17.60 56.94 -23.79
CA SER A 202 16.45 57.35 -22.99
C SER A 202 15.14 57.47 -23.76
N VAL A 203 14.01 57.25 -23.09
CA VAL A 203 12.87 58.20 -22.93
C VAL A 203 11.82 57.54 -22.01
N ALA A 204 11.38 58.31 -21.00
CA ALA A 204 10.24 58.04 -20.14
C ALA A 204 8.92 58.08 -20.92
N LEU A 205 7.84 57.49 -20.40
CA LEU A 205 6.49 58.07 -20.39
C LEU A 205 5.54 57.19 -19.57
N ASP A 206 4.64 57.90 -18.91
CA ASP A 206 3.61 57.51 -17.94
C ASP A 206 2.39 56.81 -18.56
N ASP A 207 1.42 56.52 -17.67
CA ASP A 207 -0.03 56.31 -17.88
C ASP A 207 -0.44 54.90 -18.41
N GLU A 208 -1.38 54.14 -17.83
CA GLU A 208 -2.55 54.35 -16.94
C GLU A 208 -2.72 53.16 -15.97
#